data_AF-A0A7X7K8V9-F1
#
_entry.id   AF-A0A7X7K8V9-F1
#
_cell.length_a   1.000
_cell.length_b   1.000
_cell.length_c   1.000
_cell.angle_alpha   90.00
_cell.angle_beta   90.00
_cell.angle_gamma   90.00
#
_symmetry.space_group_name_H-M   'P 1'
#
loop_
_entity.id
_entity.type
_entity.pdbx_description
1 polymer ?
#
loop_
_entity_poly.entity_id
_entity_poly.type
_entity_poly.pdbx_seq_one_letter_code
_entity_poly.pdbx_strand_id
1 'polypeptide(L)'
;AFGRKHAEDGLIVYVEAAEDGAAAICRNLHGLRLAGWFEHARAILVGRTSAPDHPQLTQRDAVLDALGRLEVPIVFDMEIGHVPPQLPLINGALATVTIDGATREISQQLN
;
A
#
# COMPACT_ATOMS: atom_id res chain seq x y z
N ALA A 1 6.13 1.61 16.74
CA ALA A 1 5.44 1.19 17.98
C ALA A 1 4.23 0.30 17.67
N PHE A 2 3.30 0.75 16.82
CA PHE A 2 2.12 -0.03 16.42
C PHE A 2 2.47 -1.40 15.79
N GLY A 3 3.29 -1.43 14.74
CA GLY A 3 3.65 -2.67 14.06
C GLY A 3 4.24 -3.74 14.97
N ARG A 4 5.17 -3.36 15.86
CA ARG A 4 5.75 -4.28 16.84
C ARG A 4 4.72 -4.81 17.85
N LYS A 5 3.76 -3.99 18.27
CA LYS A 5 2.69 -4.38 19.19
C LYS A 5 1.74 -5.41 18.55
N HIS A 6 1.53 -5.32 17.23
CA HIS A 6 0.61 -6.16 16.47
C HIS A 6 1.34 -7.14 15.52
N ALA A 7 2.57 -7.52 15.87
CA ALA A 7 3.40 -8.36 15.00
C ALA A 7 2.81 -9.77 14.80
N GLU A 8 2.10 -10.31 15.79
CA GLU A 8 1.43 -11.61 15.72
C GLU A 8 0.27 -11.61 14.71
N ASP A 9 -0.51 -10.52 14.67
CA ASP A 9 -1.59 -10.32 13.69
C ASP A 9 -1.02 -10.01 12.29
N GLY A 10 0.09 -9.28 12.26
CA GLY A 10 0.64 -8.67 11.05
C GLY A 10 -0.09 -7.40 10.64
N LEU A 11 0.44 -6.72 9.62
CA LEU A 11 -0.11 -5.46 9.12
C LEU A 11 -0.57 -5.59 7.67
N ILE A 12 -1.71 -4.98 7.37
CA ILE A 12 -2.07 -4.60 6.00
C ILE A 12 -1.71 -3.12 5.88
N VAL A 13 -0.70 -2.82 5.08
CA VAL A 13 -0.21 -1.44 4.91
C VAL A 13 -0.75 -0.91 3.61
N TYR A 14 -1.48 0.21 3.64
CA TYR A 14 -1.91 0.89 2.42
C TYR A 14 -1.16 2.21 2.23
N VAL A 15 -0.81 2.51 0.98
CA VAL A 15 -0.13 3.74 0.56
C VAL A 15 -0.85 4.32 -0.65
N GLU A 16 -0.82 5.65 -0.78
CA GLU A 16 -1.35 6.36 -1.94
C GLU A 16 -0.40 7.51 -2.31
N ALA A 17 -0.47 7.92 -3.57
CA ALA A 17 0.29 9.04 -4.11
C ALA A 17 -0.69 10.05 -4.69
N ALA A 18 -0.67 11.29 -4.17
CA ALA A 18 -1.55 12.35 -4.62
C ALA A 18 -1.10 12.94 -5.97
N GLU A 19 -0.07 13.78 -5.95
CA GLU A 19 0.34 14.60 -7.11
C GLU A 19 1.83 14.43 -7.45
N ASP A 20 2.61 13.79 -6.58
CA ASP A 20 4.06 13.68 -6.75
C ASP A 20 4.46 12.69 -7.86
N GLY A 21 5.44 13.08 -8.67
CA GLY A 21 5.93 12.26 -9.78
C GLY A 21 6.66 10.98 -9.35
N ALA A 22 6.71 10.00 -10.26
CA ALA A 22 7.17 8.63 -9.96
C ALA A 22 8.56 8.55 -9.30
N ALA A 23 9.52 9.39 -9.68
CA ALA A 23 10.86 9.39 -9.07
C ALA A 23 10.85 9.87 -7.59
N ALA A 24 9.97 10.81 -7.26
CA ALA A 24 9.77 11.26 -5.88
C ALA A 24 9.08 10.18 -5.05
N ILE A 25 8.02 9.58 -5.61
CA ILE A 25 7.31 8.45 -4.98
C ILE A 25 8.25 7.27 -4.72
N CYS A 26 9.05 6.87 -5.70
CA CYS A 26 10.05 5.80 -5.53
C CYS A 26 10.98 6.08 -4.34
N ARG A 27 11.58 7.28 -4.29
CA ARG A 27 12.45 7.69 -3.19
C ARG A 27 11.74 7.67 -1.84
N ASN A 28 10.50 8.14 -1.77
CA ASN A 28 9.71 8.16 -0.54
C ASN A 28 9.40 6.73 -0.06
N LEU A 29 9.00 5.83 -0.96
CA LEU A 29 8.72 4.44 -0.64
C LEU A 29 9.98 3.69 -0.19
N HIS A 30 11.13 3.95 -0.81
CA HIS A 30 12.42 3.46 -0.32
C HIS A 30 12.71 3.96 1.09
N GLY A 31 12.47 5.25 1.37
CA GLY A 31 12.61 5.84 2.69
C GLY A 31 11.74 5.13 3.73
N LEU A 32 10.46 4.92 3.44
CA LEU A 32 9.54 4.19 4.32
C LEU A 32 10.02 2.75 4.59
N ARG A 33 10.47 2.04 3.53
CA ARG A 33 11.02 0.70 3.69
C ARG A 33 12.27 0.66 4.55
N LEU A 34 13.23 1.56 4.31
CA LEU A 34 14.46 1.63 5.09
C LEU A 34 14.22 2.06 6.55
N ALA A 35 13.14 2.80 6.80
CA ALA A 35 12.71 3.17 8.15
C ALA A 35 11.87 2.08 8.86
N GLY A 36 11.70 0.91 8.25
CA GLY A 36 11.06 -0.25 8.88
C GLY A 36 9.53 -0.23 8.86
N TRP A 37 8.89 0.62 8.05
CA TRP A 37 7.41 0.72 8.01
C TRP A 37 6.70 -0.57 7.57
N PHE A 38 7.41 -1.44 6.84
CA PHE A 38 6.85 -2.69 6.29
C PHE A 38 7.35 -3.96 6.98
N GLU A 39 8.09 -3.87 8.10
CA GLU A 39 8.70 -5.04 8.78
C GLU A 39 7.71 -6.15 9.15
N HIS A 40 6.47 -5.78 9.46
CA HIS A 40 5.41 -6.72 9.83
C HIS A 40 4.26 -6.75 8.81
N ALA A 41 4.49 -6.25 7.59
CA ALA A 41 3.47 -6.28 6.56
C ALA A 41 3.18 -7.72 6.11
N ARG A 42 1.90 -8.06 5.96
CA ARG A 42 1.42 -9.29 5.30
C ARG A 42 0.88 -9.02 3.90
N ALA A 43 0.51 -7.78 3.62
CA ALA A 43 0.14 -7.29 2.30
C ALA A 43 0.35 -5.78 2.22
N ILE A 44 0.61 -5.29 1.01
CA ILE A 44 0.69 -3.86 0.69
C ILE A 44 -0.41 -3.53 -0.30
N LEU A 45 -1.22 -2.52 0.02
CA LEU A 45 -2.30 -2.02 -0.82
C LEU A 45 -1.88 -0.67 -1.40
N VAL A 46 -1.99 -0.51 -2.72
CA VAL A 46 -1.53 0.70 -3.41
C VAL A 46 -2.71 1.37 -4.06
N GLY A 47 -3.01 2.59 -3.62
CA GLY A 47 -4.05 3.44 -4.17
C GLY A 47 -3.81 3.78 -5.64
N ARG A 48 -4.89 3.94 -6.41
CA ARG A 48 -4.83 4.54 -7.75
C ARG A 48 -4.33 5.97 -7.63
N THR A 49 -3.56 6.40 -8.63
CA THR A 49 -3.04 7.75 -8.71
C THR A 49 -3.17 8.30 -10.12
N SER A 50 -3.42 9.60 -10.22
CA SER A 50 -3.29 10.39 -11.45
C SER A 50 -1.98 11.17 -11.50
N ALA A 51 -1.08 10.94 -10.52
CA ALA A 51 0.22 11.59 -10.46
C ALA A 51 1.08 11.18 -11.67
N PRO A 52 1.93 12.09 -12.17
CA PRO A 52 2.64 11.87 -13.42
C PRO A 52 3.73 10.80 -13.29
N ASP A 53 3.93 10.04 -14.35
CA ASP A 53 5.13 9.22 -14.51
C ASP A 53 6.37 10.09 -14.71
N HIS A 54 7.54 9.51 -14.47
CA HIS A 54 8.80 10.05 -14.98
C HIS A 54 9.08 9.42 -16.35
N PRO A 55 9.77 10.09 -17.30
CA PRO A 55 10.04 9.54 -18.63
C PRO A 55 10.71 8.15 -18.70
N GLN A 56 11.27 7.67 -17.58
CA GLN A 56 11.97 6.39 -17.47
C GLN A 56 11.43 5.50 -16.35
N LEU A 57 10.38 5.92 -15.64
CA LEU A 57 9.86 5.21 -14.47
C LEU A 57 8.37 5.50 -14.31
N THR A 58 7.55 4.46 -14.39
CA THR A 58 6.12 4.60 -14.11
C THR A 58 5.85 4.63 -12.60
N GLN A 59 4.68 5.13 -12.18
CA GLN A 59 4.24 5.06 -10.78
C GLN A 59 4.21 3.61 -10.27
N ARG A 60 3.80 2.66 -11.13
CA ARG A 60 3.80 1.24 -10.80
C ARG A 60 5.22 0.71 -10.60
N ASP A 61 6.14 1.05 -11.49
CA ASP A 61 7.54 0.62 -11.40
C ASP A 61 8.23 1.23 -10.18
N ALA A 62 7.91 2.48 -9.82
CA ALA A 62 8.39 3.12 -8.60
C ALA A 62 8.03 2.32 -7.33
N VAL A 63 6.81 1.78 -7.28
CA VAL A 63 6.38 0.91 -6.18
C VAL A 63 7.12 -0.42 -6.19
N LEU A 64 7.23 -1.07 -7.36
CA LEU A 64 7.86 -2.38 -7.48
C LEU A 64 9.37 -2.33 -7.18
N ASP A 65 10.06 -1.28 -7.63
CA ASP A 65 11.47 -1.03 -7.33
C ASP A 65 11.69 -0.90 -5.81
N ALA A 66 10.85 -0.10 -5.15
CA ALA A 66 10.96 0.15 -3.73
C ALA A 66 10.54 -1.06 -2.88
N LEU A 67 9.41 -1.69 -3.18
CA LEU A 67 8.71 -2.60 -2.27
C LEU A 67 8.64 -4.05 -2.76
N GLY A 68 8.87 -4.32 -4.06
CA GLY A 68 8.72 -5.66 -4.65
C GLY A 68 9.64 -6.71 -4.02
N ARG A 69 10.76 -6.27 -3.44
CA ARG A 69 11.71 -7.12 -2.72
C ARG A 69 11.26 -7.58 -1.33
N LEU A 70 10.09 -7.14 -0.86
CA LEU A 70 9.56 -7.52 0.45
C LEU A 70 8.87 -8.89 0.44
N GLU A 71 8.68 -9.50 -0.74
CA GLU A 71 8.08 -10.84 -0.90
C GLU A 71 6.70 -11.00 -0.26
N VAL A 72 5.99 -9.90 -0.05
CA VAL A 72 4.58 -9.86 0.37
C VAL A 72 3.69 -9.46 -0.82
N PRO A 73 2.43 -9.90 -0.87
CA PRO A 73 1.48 -9.47 -1.89
C PRO A 73 1.37 -7.95 -1.97
N ILE A 74 1.49 -7.41 -3.19
CA ILE A 74 1.22 -6.00 -3.50
C ILE A 74 -0.01 -5.93 -4.40
N VAL A 75 -1.08 -5.33 -3.89
CA VAL A 75 -2.35 -5.14 -4.60
C VAL A 75 -2.41 -3.70 -5.09
N PHE A 76 -2.44 -3.55 -6.41
CA PHE A 76 -2.55 -2.24 -7.06
C PHE A 76 -4.00 -1.87 -7.33
N ASP A 77 -4.17 -0.62 -7.75
CA ASP A 77 -5.43 -0.06 -8.23
C ASP A 77 -6.55 -0.01 -7.19
N MET A 78 -6.15 0.15 -5.93
CA MET A 78 -7.10 0.30 -4.83
C MET A 78 -7.84 1.63 -4.92
N GLU A 79 -9.11 1.64 -4.53
CA GLU A 79 -9.96 2.82 -4.40
C GLU A 79 -9.57 3.62 -3.13
N ILE A 80 -8.28 3.94 -2.96
CA ILE A 80 -7.71 4.60 -1.79
C ILE A 80 -6.97 5.86 -2.27
N GLY A 81 -7.16 6.98 -1.59
CA GLY A 81 -6.42 8.22 -1.86
C GLY A 81 -7.19 9.23 -2.69
N HIS A 82 -6.48 9.97 -3.54
CA HIS A 82 -6.99 11.18 -4.20
C HIS A 82 -7.85 10.93 -5.45
N VAL A 83 -7.89 9.69 -5.97
CA VAL A 83 -8.66 9.33 -7.17
C VAL A 83 -9.96 8.61 -6.79
N PRO A 84 -11.15 9.20 -7.05
CA PRO A 84 -12.44 8.57 -6.74
C PRO A 84 -12.69 7.25 -7.49
N PRO A 85 -13.54 6.35 -6.95
CA PRO A 85 -14.12 6.35 -5.60
C PRO A 85 -13.08 6.16 -4.47
N GLN A 86 -13.49 6.48 -3.24
CA GLN A 86 -12.66 6.46 -2.03
C GLN A 86 -13.28 5.49 -1.00
N LEU A 87 -12.66 4.33 -0.84
CA LEU A 87 -13.00 3.31 0.12
C LEU A 87 -12.65 3.81 1.54
N PRO A 88 -13.62 3.97 2.45
CA PRO A 88 -13.32 4.32 3.82
C PRO A 88 -12.64 3.14 4.52
N LEU A 89 -11.47 3.38 5.10
CA LEU A 89 -10.71 2.39 5.85
C LEU A 89 -10.45 2.90 7.27
N ILE A 90 -10.65 2.01 8.24
CA ILE A 90 -10.42 2.31 9.66
C ILE A 90 -9.02 1.86 10.05
N ASN A 91 -8.15 2.81 10.35
CA ASN A 91 -6.79 2.53 10.79
C ASN A 91 -6.77 1.79 12.13
N GLY A 92 -6.05 0.67 12.17
CA GLY A 92 -5.89 -0.16 13.36
C GLY A 92 -6.98 -1.18 13.61
N ALA A 93 -8.03 -1.24 12.77
CA ALA A 93 -8.99 -2.34 12.80
C ALA A 93 -8.37 -3.63 12.23
N LEU A 94 -8.75 -4.78 12.78
CA LEU A 94 -8.38 -6.07 12.19
C LEU A 94 -9.09 -6.19 10.84
N ALA A 95 -8.35 -6.59 9.82
CA ALA A 95 -8.85 -6.62 8.46
C ALA A 95 -8.44 -7.89 7.71
N THR A 96 -9.32 -8.35 6.83
CA THR A 96 -9.06 -9.41 5.86
C THR A 96 -9.19 -8.85 4.46
N VAL A 97 -8.19 -9.08 3.61
CA VAL A 97 -8.20 -8.72 2.20
C VAL A 97 -8.28 -10.00 1.38
N THR A 98 -9.30 -10.12 0.53
CA THR A 98 -9.52 -11.28 -0.33
C THR A 98 -9.43 -10.85 -1.79
N ILE A 99 -8.43 -11.38 -2.49
CA ILE A 99 -8.22 -11.20 -3.93
C ILE A 99 -8.10 -12.59 -4.55
N ASP A 100 -9.21 -13.13 -5.03
CA ASP A 100 -9.26 -14.47 -5.64
C ASP A 100 -10.31 -14.50 -6.75
N GLY A 101 -9.98 -15.04 -7.92
CA GLY A 101 -10.87 -15.10 -9.07
C GLY A 101 -11.60 -13.78 -9.33
N ALA A 102 -12.91 -13.77 -9.08
CA ALA A 102 -13.79 -12.61 -9.21
C ALA A 102 -13.92 -11.74 -7.93
N THR A 103 -13.46 -12.21 -6.78
CA THR A 103 -13.61 -11.52 -5.48
C THR A 103 -12.52 -10.48 -5.29
N ARG A 104 -12.94 -9.25 -4.94
CA ARG A 104 -12.09 -8.14 -4.53
C ARG A 104 -12.72 -7.48 -3.31
N GLU A 105 -12.31 -7.90 -2.11
CA GLU A 105 -12.99 -7.52 -0.86
C GLU A 105 -12.00 -7.12 0.24
N ILE A 106 -12.38 -6.11 1.02
CA ILE A 106 -11.77 -5.79 2.31
C ILE A 106 -12.87 -5.81 3.37
N SER A 107 -12.70 -6.63 4.41
CA SER A 107 -13.59 -6.66 5.57
C SER A 107 -12.83 -6.17 6.80
N GLN A 108 -13.45 -5.30 7.61
CA GLN A 108 -12.86 -4.76 8.84
C GLN A 108 -13.76 -5.06 10.05
N GLN A 109 -13.15 -5.52 11.15
CA GLN A 109 -13.84 -5.78 12.40
C GLN A 109 -13.67 -4.61 13.36
N LEU A 110 -14.80 -4.13 13.89
CA LEU A 110 -14.85 -3.10 14.92
C LEU A 110 -15.24 -3.77 16.24
N ASN A 111 -14.35 -3.64 17.22
CA ASN A 111 -14.59 -4.09 18.60
C ASN A 111 -15.45 -3.09 19.37
#